data_AF-A0A1M5CW51-F1
#
_entry.id   AF-A0A1M5CW51-F1
#
_cell.length_a   1.000
_cell.length_b   1.000
_cell.length_c   1.000
_cell.angle_alpha   90.00
_cell.angle_beta   90.00
_cell.angle_gamma   90.00
#
_symmetry.space_group_name_H-M   'P 1'
#
loop_
_entity.id
_entity.type
_entity.pdbx_description
1 polymer ?
#
loop_
_entity_poly.entity_id
_entity_poly.type
_entity_poly.pdbx_seq_one_letter_code
_entity_poly.pdbx_strand_id
1 'polypeptide(L)'
;MKKGPTIFGRRKRFALFLGLLLVVVPRAVWATQVHAEPEGLYAHQLAHAFFLVSMGILVYWLRERHLTQHRGWRYLQYAAIFFILWNLDTMFVHHLEGREDLFLTFSKGTLQAALQPFPGREWLTWAFYLGKMDHLLCVPAILFLYLSLRELIRTGYRFPRSENG
;
A
#
# COMPACT_ATOMS: atom_id res chain seq x y z
N MET A 1 -26.06 31.67 -26.70
CA MET A 1 -25.95 30.34 -27.33
C MET A 1 -25.17 29.41 -26.41
N LYS A 2 -25.82 28.51 -25.64
CA LYS A 2 -25.15 27.60 -24.70
C LYS A 2 -24.48 26.46 -25.47
N LYS A 3 -23.14 26.33 -25.40
CA LYS A 3 -22.42 25.18 -25.96
C LYS A 3 -22.88 23.91 -25.23
N GLY A 4 -23.52 22.99 -25.95
CA GLY A 4 -23.92 21.69 -25.42
C GLY A 4 -22.69 20.88 -24.97
N PRO A 5 -22.84 19.97 -23.99
CA PRO A 5 -21.72 19.20 -23.48
C PRO A 5 -21.10 18.35 -24.60
N THR A 6 -19.78 18.47 -24.77
CA THR A 6 -19.01 17.72 -25.77
C THR A 6 -19.12 16.21 -25.50
N ILE A 7 -19.26 15.42 -26.57
CA ILE A 7 -19.43 13.95 -26.52
C ILE A 7 -18.33 13.27 -25.67
N PHE A 8 -17.12 13.84 -25.68
CA PHE A 8 -15.97 13.38 -24.90
C PHE A 8 -16.16 13.51 -23.37
N GLY A 9 -16.80 14.58 -22.89
CA GLY A 9 -17.11 14.78 -21.48
C GLY A 9 -18.19 13.81 -20.97
N ARG A 10 -19.11 13.40 -21.86
CA ARG A 10 -20.18 12.45 -21.54
C ARG A 10 -19.64 11.03 -21.34
N ARG A 11 -18.64 10.61 -22.13
CA ARG A 11 -17.94 9.32 -21.97
C ARG A 11 -17.11 9.23 -20.69
N LYS A 12 -16.40 10.29 -20.30
CA LYS A 12 -15.62 10.32 -19.04
C LYS A 12 -16.53 10.23 -17.81
N ARG A 13 -17.66 10.96 -17.81
CA ARG A 13 -18.64 10.91 -16.72
C ARG A 13 -19.32 9.54 -16.63
N PHE A 14 -19.61 8.91 -17.76
CA PHE A 14 -20.15 7.56 -17.79
C PHE A 14 -19.15 6.51 -17.28
N ALA A 15 -17.88 6.59 -17.69
CA ALA A 15 -16.83 5.71 -17.16
C ALA A 15 -16.58 5.93 -15.66
N LEU A 16 -16.63 7.18 -15.19
CA LEU A 16 -16.52 7.50 -13.76
C LEU A 16 -17.71 6.94 -12.97
N PHE A 17 -18.93 7.08 -13.52
CA PHE A 17 -20.15 6.56 -12.91
C PHE A 17 -20.17 5.03 -12.89
N LEU A 18 -19.73 4.37 -13.97
CA LEU A 18 -19.62 2.91 -14.05
C LEU A 18 -18.53 2.39 -13.11
N GLY A 19 -17.39 3.08 -13.01
CA GLY A 19 -16.35 2.77 -12.03
C GLY A 19 -16.84 2.92 -10.59
N LEU A 20 -17.62 3.97 -10.30
CA LEU A 20 -18.24 4.17 -8.99
C LEU A 20 -19.26 3.06 -8.69
N LEU A 21 -20.06 2.65 -9.68
CA LEU A 21 -21.08 1.61 -9.53
C LEU A 21 -20.45 0.22 -9.26
N LEU A 22 -19.26 -0.05 -9.81
CA LEU A 22 -18.49 -1.26 -9.54
C LEU A 22 -17.86 -1.27 -8.13
N VAL A 23 -17.60 -0.10 -7.53
CA VAL A 23 -17.12 0.01 -6.14
C VAL A 23 -18.26 -0.18 -5.13
N VAL A 24 -19.49 0.23 -5.48
CA VAL A 24 -20.64 0.23 -4.56
C VAL A 24 -21.34 -1.14 -4.47
N VAL A 25 -21.05 -2.07 -5.39
CA VAL A 25 -21.59 -3.44 -5.34
C VAL A 25 -20.45 -4.42 -5.07
N PRO A 26 -19.96 -4.51 -3.80
CA PRO A 26 -19.00 -5.54 -3.45
C PRO A 26 -19.68 -6.90 -3.58
N ARG A 27 -19.37 -7.63 -4.65
CA ARG A 27 -19.64 -9.07 -4.71
C ARG A 27 -18.52 -9.78 -3.99
N ALA A 28 -18.87 -10.78 -3.19
CA ALA A 28 -17.89 -11.71 -2.64
C ALA A 28 -17.18 -12.41 -3.80
N VAL A 29 -16.02 -11.89 -4.19
CA VAL A 29 -15.10 -12.60 -5.06
C VAL A 29 -14.38 -13.58 -4.16
N TRP A 30 -14.47 -14.87 -4.48
CA TRP A 30 -13.83 -15.98 -3.76
C TRP A 30 -12.32 -15.97 -4.00
N ALA A 31 -11.67 -14.83 -3.74
CA ALA A 31 -10.25 -14.58 -3.95
C ALA A 31 -9.42 -14.82 -2.68
N THR A 32 -10.02 -15.34 -1.61
CA THR A 32 -9.28 -15.81 -0.44
C THR A 32 -8.90 -17.26 -0.68
N GLN A 33 -7.76 -17.48 -1.34
CA GLN A 33 -7.12 -18.79 -1.28
C GLN A 33 -6.61 -18.97 0.15
N VAL A 34 -7.37 -19.70 0.96
CA VAL A 34 -6.94 -20.09 2.30
C VAL A 34 -5.86 -21.15 2.09
N HIS A 35 -4.59 -20.75 2.09
CA HIS A 35 -3.49 -21.70 2.08
C HIS A 35 -3.51 -22.45 3.42
N ALA A 36 -3.77 -23.75 3.36
CA ALA A 36 -3.79 -24.64 4.51
C ALA A 36 -2.36 -24.97 5.03
N GLU A 37 -1.33 -24.74 4.21
CA GLU A 37 0.06 -25.11 4.50
C GLU A 37 0.92 -23.87 4.79
N PRO A 38 1.90 -23.96 5.72
CA PRO A 38 2.63 -22.80 6.25
C PRO A 38 3.57 -22.13 5.22
N GLU A 39 3.86 -22.80 4.11
CA GLU A 39 4.73 -22.33 3.03
C GLU A 39 4.30 -20.98 2.46
N GLY A 40 2.99 -20.79 2.26
CA GLY A 40 2.44 -19.53 1.74
C GLY A 40 2.69 -18.36 2.69
N LEU A 41 2.58 -18.58 4.00
CA LEU A 41 2.86 -17.56 5.01
C LEU A 41 4.35 -17.21 5.02
N TYR A 42 5.24 -18.20 4.95
CA TYR A 42 6.69 -17.97 4.90
C TYR A 42 7.10 -17.21 3.64
N ALA A 43 6.62 -17.64 2.47
CA ALA A 43 6.90 -16.95 1.20
C ALA A 43 6.39 -15.51 1.22
N HIS A 44 5.20 -15.26 1.78
CA HIS A 44 4.63 -13.93 1.93
C HIS A 44 5.45 -13.04 2.86
N GLN A 45 5.84 -13.55 4.04
CA GLN A 45 6.73 -12.83 4.97
C GLN A 45 8.09 -12.51 4.35
N LEU A 46 8.67 -13.45 3.60
CA LEU A 46 9.92 -13.23 2.87
C LEU A 46 9.77 -12.17 1.78
N ALA A 47 8.64 -12.11 1.09
CA ALA A 47 8.35 -11.06 0.11
C ALA A 47 8.30 -9.67 0.77
N HIS A 48 7.68 -9.54 1.94
CA HIS A 48 7.69 -8.29 2.71
C HIS A 48 9.10 -7.88 3.14
N ALA A 49 9.89 -8.82 3.67
CA ALA A 49 11.27 -8.55 4.06
C ALA A 49 12.13 -8.11 2.88
N PHE A 50 12.03 -8.81 1.74
CA PHE A 50 12.73 -8.44 0.51
C PHE A 50 12.33 -7.06 0.00
N PHE A 51 11.04 -6.75 0.02
CA PHE A 51 10.53 -5.46 -0.45
C PHE A 51 10.98 -4.32 0.48
N LEU A 52 10.96 -4.53 1.80
CA LEU A 52 11.48 -3.61 2.80
C LEU A 52 12.95 -3.27 2.55
N VAL A 53 13.79 -4.28 2.37
CA VAL A 53 15.23 -4.09 2.09
C VAL A 53 15.42 -3.34 0.77
N SER A 54 14.67 -3.72 -0.27
CA SER A 54 14.72 -3.06 -1.58
C SER A 54 14.36 -1.58 -1.50
N MET A 55 13.34 -1.22 -0.73
CA MET A 55 12.97 0.17 -0.51
C MET A 55 14.02 0.93 0.31
N GLY A 56 14.64 0.27 1.31
CA GLY A 56 15.76 0.86 2.07
C GLY A 56 16.96 1.20 1.18
N ILE A 57 17.34 0.26 0.31
CA ILE A 57 18.41 0.46 -0.68
C ILE A 57 18.04 1.59 -1.66
N LEU A 58 16.79 1.65 -2.12
CA LEU A 58 16.31 2.74 -2.98
C LEU A 58 16.45 4.10 -2.28
N VAL A 59 16.00 4.22 -1.02
CA VAL A 59 16.11 5.47 -0.23
C VAL A 59 17.57 5.87 -0.06
N TYR A 60 18.45 4.91 0.25
CA TYR A 60 19.90 5.14 0.36
C TYR A 60 20.45 5.76 -0.93
N TRP A 61 20.21 5.12 -2.08
CA TRP A 61 20.73 5.61 -3.37
C TRP A 61 20.13 6.94 -3.84
N LEU A 62 18.84 7.19 -3.54
CA LEU A 62 18.20 8.47 -3.84
C LEU A 62 18.89 9.63 -3.09
N ARG A 63 19.33 9.38 -1.85
CA ARG A 63 20.04 10.37 -1.03
C ARG A 63 21.50 10.52 -1.44
N GLU A 64 22.19 9.40 -1.60
CA GLU A 64 23.62 9.37 -1.96
C GLU A 64 23.87 10.08 -3.30
N ARG A 65 22.97 9.93 -4.27
CA ARG A 65 23.06 10.60 -5.57
C ARG A 65 22.42 11.99 -5.60
N HIS A 66 22.01 12.52 -4.45
CA HIS A 66 21.33 13.81 -4.31
C HIS A 66 20.09 14.00 -5.22
N LEU A 67 19.44 12.91 -5.64
CA LEU A 67 18.32 12.98 -6.58
C LEU A 67 17.10 13.68 -5.98
N THR A 68 16.98 13.61 -4.65
CA THR A 68 15.88 14.16 -3.85
C THR A 68 15.81 15.69 -3.85
N GLN A 69 16.81 16.36 -4.43
CA GLN A 69 16.76 17.78 -4.77
C GLN A 69 15.60 18.05 -5.76
N HIS A 70 15.41 17.18 -6.74
CA HIS A 70 14.27 17.27 -7.66
C HIS A 70 12.99 16.70 -7.01
N ARG A 71 11.89 17.42 -7.19
CA ARG A 71 10.60 17.14 -6.54
C ARG A 71 10.06 15.73 -6.83
N GLY A 72 10.19 15.25 -8.06
CA GLY A 72 9.73 13.91 -8.45
C GLY A 72 10.45 12.78 -7.71
N TRP A 73 11.77 12.89 -7.56
CA TRP A 73 12.58 11.92 -6.82
C TRP A 73 12.34 12.01 -5.31
N ARG A 74 12.04 13.21 -4.78
CA ARG A 74 11.64 13.38 -3.39
C ARG A 74 10.32 12.66 -3.07
N TYR A 75 9.34 12.74 -3.97
CA TYR A 75 8.11 11.95 -3.83
C TYR A 75 8.36 10.44 -3.89
N LEU A 76 9.31 9.98 -4.72
CA LEU A 76 9.70 8.57 -4.74
C LEU A 76 10.28 8.14 -3.39
N GLN A 77 11.10 8.99 -2.77
CA GLN A 77 11.62 8.73 -1.43
C GLN A 77 10.49 8.62 -0.39
N TYR A 78 9.50 9.52 -0.42
CA TYR A 78 8.36 9.43 0.49
C TYR A 78 7.56 8.15 0.26
N ALA A 79 7.28 7.79 -1.00
CA ALA A 79 6.63 6.52 -1.31
C ALA A 79 7.40 5.32 -0.73
N ALA A 80 8.72 5.27 -0.93
CA ALA A 80 9.56 4.21 -0.40
C ALA A 80 9.55 4.15 1.13
N ILE A 81 9.58 5.30 1.83
CA ILE A 81 9.47 5.34 3.31
C ILE A 81 8.13 4.79 3.77
N PHE A 82 7.01 5.21 3.16
CA PHE A 82 5.69 4.67 3.52
C PHE A 82 5.58 3.17 3.21
N PHE A 83 6.17 2.68 2.11
CA PHE A 83 6.24 1.25 1.86
C PHE A 83 7.08 0.52 2.92
N ILE A 84 8.21 1.07 3.38
CA ILE A 84 8.98 0.47 4.50
C ILE A 84 8.10 0.35 5.75
N LEU A 85 7.42 1.44 6.14
CA LEU A 85 6.54 1.45 7.30
C LEU A 85 5.39 0.45 7.15
N TRP A 86 4.77 0.38 5.98
CA TRP A 86 3.70 -0.58 5.69
C TRP A 86 4.21 -2.03 5.79
N ASN A 87 5.36 -2.36 5.20
CA ASN A 87 5.90 -3.73 5.29
C ASN A 87 6.25 -4.12 6.73
N LEU A 88 6.82 -3.21 7.53
CA LEU A 88 7.09 -3.45 8.95
C LEU A 88 5.79 -3.73 9.72
N ASP A 89 4.77 -2.92 9.48
CA ASP A 89 3.44 -3.07 10.09
C ASP A 89 2.79 -4.39 9.68
N THR A 90 2.78 -4.75 8.40
CA THR A 90 2.25 -6.04 7.92
C THR A 90 2.97 -7.24 8.53
N MET A 91 4.31 -7.20 8.61
CA MET A 91 5.08 -8.25 9.29
C MET A 91 4.72 -8.36 10.78
N PHE A 92 4.56 -7.22 11.46
CA PHE A 92 4.16 -7.19 12.87
C PHE A 92 2.74 -7.76 13.07
N VAL A 93 1.78 -7.36 12.25
CA VAL A 93 0.40 -7.86 12.30
C VAL A 93 0.35 -9.37 12.07
N HIS A 94 1.09 -9.90 11.10
CA HIS A 94 1.18 -11.34 10.88
C HIS A 94 1.85 -12.08 12.04
N HIS A 95 2.86 -11.48 12.69
CA HIS A 95 3.42 -12.04 13.92
C HIS A 95 2.36 -12.13 15.03
N LEU A 96 1.54 -11.09 15.22
CA LEU A 96 0.45 -11.11 16.19
C LEU A 96 -0.67 -12.09 15.80
N GLU A 97 -0.97 -12.26 14.51
CA GLU A 97 -2.00 -13.19 14.03
C GLU A 97 -1.64 -14.67 14.28
N GLY A 98 -0.35 -14.98 14.34
CA GLY A 98 0.17 -16.30 14.70
C GLY A 98 0.20 -16.59 16.21
N ARG A 99 -0.18 -15.61 17.05
CA ARG A 99 -0.21 -15.76 18.52
C ARG A 99 -1.62 -16.11 18.99
N GLU A 100 -1.79 -17.28 19.59
CA GLU A 100 -3.07 -17.72 20.13
C GLU A 100 -3.40 -17.12 21.51
N ASP A 101 -2.41 -16.51 22.18
CA ASP A 101 -2.52 -15.99 23.55
C ASP A 101 -2.95 -14.52 23.61
N LEU A 102 -3.15 -13.84 22.48
CA LEU A 102 -3.39 -12.38 22.45
C LEU A 102 -4.88 -12.02 22.35
N PHE A 103 -5.64 -12.70 21.52
CA PHE A 103 -7.07 -12.44 21.30
C PHE A 103 -7.76 -13.66 20.70
N LEU A 104 -9.05 -13.83 21.02
CA LEU A 104 -9.88 -14.81 20.33
C LEU A 104 -10.39 -14.20 19.02
N THR A 105 -10.16 -14.91 17.91
CA THR A 105 -10.67 -14.53 16.60
C THR A 105 -11.88 -15.38 16.26
N PHE A 106 -13.07 -14.80 16.27
CA PHE A 106 -14.28 -15.50 15.83
C PHE A 106 -14.41 -15.41 14.31
N SER A 107 -14.68 -16.56 13.66
CA SER A 107 -14.96 -16.69 12.23
C SER A 107 -13.81 -16.29 11.27
N LYS A 108 -12.60 -16.85 11.46
CA LYS A 108 -11.54 -16.82 10.44
C LYS A 108 -12.10 -17.34 9.10
N GLY A 109 -11.97 -16.54 8.03
CA GLY A 109 -12.42 -16.92 6.69
C GLY A 109 -13.85 -16.52 6.31
N THR A 110 -14.56 -15.76 7.16
CA THR A 110 -15.85 -15.16 6.79
C THR A 110 -15.74 -13.63 6.66
N LEU A 111 -16.77 -12.99 6.08
CA LEU A 111 -16.85 -11.52 6.01
C LEU A 111 -17.07 -10.84 7.37
N GLN A 112 -17.26 -11.62 8.43
CA GLN A 112 -17.48 -11.13 9.80
C GLN A 112 -16.40 -11.71 10.69
N ALA A 113 -15.45 -10.87 11.12
CA ALA A 113 -14.46 -11.23 12.12
C ALA A 113 -14.71 -10.40 13.38
N ALA A 114 -14.83 -11.04 14.53
CA ALA A 114 -14.88 -10.37 15.82
C ALA A 114 -13.59 -10.65 16.60
N LEU A 115 -13.07 -9.61 17.24
CA LEU A 115 -11.91 -9.66 18.11
C LEU A 115 -12.36 -9.54 19.56
N GLN A 116 -12.04 -10.53 20.39
CA GLN A 116 -12.24 -10.43 21.83
C GLN A 116 -10.86 -10.35 22.53
N PRO A 117 -10.52 -9.20 23.15
CA PRO A 117 -9.26 -9.03 23.85
C PRO A 117 -9.23 -9.87 25.14
N PHE A 118 -8.07 -10.41 25.48
CA PHE A 118 -7.84 -10.92 26.84
C PHE A 118 -7.61 -9.76 27.84
N PRO A 119 -8.04 -9.91 29.11
CA PRO A 119 -7.85 -8.87 30.13
C PRO A 119 -6.39 -8.42 30.24
N GLY A 120 -6.14 -7.11 30.21
CA GLY A 120 -4.80 -6.52 30.28
C GLY A 120 -4.00 -6.49 28.96
N ARG A 121 -4.57 -7.00 27.85
CA ARG A 121 -3.95 -7.01 26.50
C ARG A 121 -4.73 -6.19 25.47
N GLU A 122 -5.68 -5.38 25.90
CA GLU A 122 -6.57 -4.56 25.06
C GLU A 122 -5.80 -3.67 24.07
N TRP A 123 -4.69 -3.08 24.52
CA TRP A 123 -3.86 -2.22 23.69
C TRP A 123 -3.23 -2.99 22.50
N LEU A 124 -2.90 -4.27 22.66
CA LEU A 124 -2.39 -5.13 21.59
C LEU A 124 -3.49 -5.45 20.58
N THR A 125 -4.72 -5.64 21.03
CA THR A 125 -5.87 -5.83 20.14
C THR A 125 -6.14 -4.57 19.31
N TRP A 126 -6.01 -3.39 19.90
CA TRP A 126 -6.09 -2.13 19.15
C TRP A 126 -4.93 -1.96 18.17
N ALA A 127 -3.69 -2.26 18.59
CA ALA A 127 -2.53 -2.23 17.70
C ALA A 127 -2.70 -3.19 16.51
N PHE A 128 -3.18 -4.41 16.76
CA PHE A 128 -3.52 -5.38 15.72
C PHE A 128 -4.61 -4.87 14.78
N TYR A 129 -5.68 -4.30 15.33
CA TYR A 129 -6.79 -3.76 14.53
C TYR A 129 -6.31 -2.63 13.60
N LEU A 130 -5.55 -1.67 14.13
CA LEU A 130 -5.02 -0.56 13.35
C LEU A 130 -4.00 -1.02 12.31
N GLY A 131 -3.09 -1.93 12.66
CA GLY A 131 -2.11 -2.47 11.71
C GLY A 131 -2.76 -3.28 10.58
N LYS A 132 -3.91 -3.92 10.84
CA LYS A 132 -4.66 -4.64 9.79
C LYS A 132 -5.30 -3.68 8.76
N MET A 133 -5.31 -2.37 9.03
CA MET A 133 -5.84 -1.36 8.12
C MET A 133 -4.76 -0.91 7.12
N ASP A 134 -4.51 -1.73 6.09
CA ASP A 134 -3.49 -1.48 5.06
C ASP A 134 -3.51 -0.07 4.44
N HIS A 135 -4.70 0.53 4.36
CA HIS A 135 -4.89 1.84 3.75
C HIS A 135 -4.23 3.00 4.53
N LEU A 136 -3.90 2.82 5.81
CA LEU A 136 -3.24 3.88 6.59
C LEU A 136 -1.84 4.20 6.07
N LEU A 137 -1.12 3.21 5.53
CA LEU A 137 0.25 3.37 5.05
C LEU A 137 0.39 3.10 3.54
N CYS A 138 -0.29 2.07 3.02
CA CYS A 138 -0.16 1.67 1.62
C CYS A 138 -0.79 2.69 0.65
N VAL A 139 -1.96 3.25 0.97
CA VAL A 139 -2.61 4.25 0.11
C VAL A 139 -1.79 5.55 0.01
N PRO A 140 -1.29 6.14 1.11
CA PRO A 140 -0.33 7.24 1.03
C PRO A 140 0.92 6.89 0.21
N ALA A 141 1.47 5.68 0.35
CA ALA A 141 2.63 5.23 -0.43
C ALA A 141 2.35 5.29 -1.94
N ILE A 142 1.22 4.72 -2.38
CA ILE A 142 0.78 4.71 -3.77
C ILE A 142 0.53 6.14 -4.28
N LEU A 143 -0.06 7.02 -3.45
CA LEU A 143 -0.27 8.42 -3.80
C LEU A 143 1.07 9.12 -4.08
N PHE A 144 2.05 8.98 -3.19
CA PHE A 144 3.39 9.54 -3.41
C PHE A 144 4.08 8.94 -4.63
N LEU A 145 3.92 7.64 -4.88
CA LEU A 145 4.46 6.99 -6.06
C LEU A 145 3.84 7.59 -7.34
N TYR A 146 2.52 7.75 -7.36
CA TYR A 146 1.82 8.40 -8.48
C TYR A 146 2.33 9.83 -8.71
N LEU A 147 2.44 10.64 -7.64
CA LEU A 147 2.94 12.01 -7.74
C LEU A 147 4.38 12.06 -8.24
N SER A 148 5.22 11.10 -7.82
CA SER A 148 6.59 10.95 -8.30
C SER A 148 6.64 10.70 -9.80
N LEU A 149 5.94 9.66 -10.28
CA LEU A 149 5.89 9.29 -11.69
C LEU A 149 5.35 10.42 -12.55
N ARG A 150 4.26 11.05 -12.11
CA ARG A 150 3.66 12.21 -12.80
C ARG A 150 4.66 13.35 -12.94
N GLU A 151 5.41 13.67 -11.88
CA GLU A 151 6.35 14.77 -11.90
C GLU A 151 7.57 14.46 -12.77
N LEU A 152 8.13 13.25 -12.69
CA LEU A 152 9.27 12.84 -13.51
C LEU A 152 8.94 12.83 -15.00
N ILE A 153 7.74 12.38 -15.38
CA ILE A 153 7.26 12.44 -16.76
C ILE A 153 7.06 13.90 -17.21
N ARG A 154 6.47 14.74 -16.35
CA ARG A 154 6.17 16.15 -16.67
C ARG A 154 7.43 16.98 -16.88
N THR A 155 8.45 16.80 -16.04
CA THR A 155 9.68 17.59 -16.12
C THR A 155 10.68 17.02 -17.12
N GLY A 156 10.50 15.79 -17.57
CA GLY A 156 11.42 15.13 -18.49
C GLY A 156 12.84 15.09 -17.95
N TYR A 157 12.99 14.98 -16.62
CA TYR A 157 14.27 15.10 -15.93
C TYR A 157 15.31 14.18 -16.58
N ARG A 158 16.28 14.80 -17.26
CA ARG A 158 17.48 14.11 -17.76
C ARG A 158 18.55 14.31 -16.71
N PHE A 159 19.25 13.22 -16.36
CA PHE A 159 20.44 13.32 -15.52
C PHE A 159 21.39 14.37 -16.14
N PRO A 160 22.01 15.24 -15.33
CA PRO A 160 23.17 15.99 -15.80
C PRO A 160 24.14 14.98 -16.39
N ARG A 161 24.54 15.15 -17.66
CA ARG A 161 25.66 14.36 -18.20
C ARG A 161 26.86 14.71 -17.32
N SER A 162 27.55 13.71 -16.79
CA SER A 162 28.87 13.97 -16.21
C SER A 162 29.72 14.52 -17.34
N GLU A 163 30.15 15.78 -17.24
CA GLU A 163 31.04 16.41 -18.23
C GLU A 163 32.47 15.83 -18.20
N ASN A 164 32.69 14.72 -17.50
CA ASN A 164 33.97 14.05 -17.39
C ASN A 164 33.81 12.60 -17.85
N GLY A 165 34.23 12.35 -19.09
CA GLY A 165 34.40 11.05 -19.74
C GLY A 165 35.19 11.27 -21.01
#